data_AF-A0A5K7ZMI1-F1
#
_entry.id   AF-A0A5K7ZMI1-F1
#
_cell.length_a   1.000
_cell.length_b   1.000
_cell.length_c   1.000
_cell.angle_alpha   90.00
_cell.angle_beta   90.00
_cell.angle_gamma   90.00
#
_symmetry.space_group_name_H-M   'P 1'
#
loop_
_entity.id
_entity.type
_entity.pdbx_description
1 polymer ?
#
loop_
_entity_poly.entity_id
_entity_poly.type
_entity_poly.pdbx_seq_one_letter_code
_entity_poly.pdbx_strand_id
1 'polypeptide(L)'
;MLKIDRLQLRLPAEYQDQAHLIARWVAEELGGVPVAAGGTRERLAVPPINAVPGTGGRHIARQIAAAVADQLSAGRQGLPLGLEARSKATDS
;
A
#
# COMPACT_ATOMS: atom_id res chain seq x y z
N MET A 1 11.21 -6.24 9.37
CA MET A 1 10.22 -7.31 9.13
C MET A 1 8.83 -6.68 9.11
N LEU A 2 8.08 -6.83 8.01
CA LEU A 2 6.70 -6.35 7.92
C LEU A 2 5.81 -7.29 8.73
N LYS A 3 4.99 -6.73 9.63
CA LYS A 3 3.98 -7.48 10.38
C LYS A 3 2.61 -6.88 10.10
N ILE A 4 1.68 -7.71 9.64
CA ILE A 4 0.28 -7.33 9.40
C ILE A 4 -0.57 -8.22 10.30
N ASP A 5 -1.13 -7.66 11.37
CA ASP A 5 -1.95 -8.44 12.31
C ASP A 5 -3.33 -8.78 11.73
N ARG A 6 -3.91 -7.88 10.91
CA ARG A 6 -5.19 -8.12 10.24
C ARG A 6 -5.31 -7.32 8.95
N LEU A 7 -5.71 -8.00 7.87
CA LEU A 7 -6.10 -7.38 6.59
C LEU A 7 -7.56 -7.74 6.30
N GLN A 8 -8.42 -6.73 6.15
CA GLN A 8 -9.81 -6.93 5.75
C GLN A 8 -9.96 -6.62 4.26
N LEU A 9 -10.38 -7.61 3.48
CA LEU A 9 -10.64 -7.47 2.06
C LEU A 9 -12.15 -7.55 1.83
N ARG A 10 -12.70 -6.58 1.11
CA ARG A 10 -14.08 -6.64 0.58
C ARG A 10 -13.97 -6.97 -0.90
N LEU A 11 -14.43 -8.16 -1.26
CA LEU A 11 -14.37 -8.67 -2.63
C LEU A 11 -15.76 -8.62 -3.27
N PRO A 12 -15.85 -8.39 -4.59
CA PRO A 12 -17.08 -8.59 -5.35
C PRO A 12 -17.61 -10.03 -5.21
N ALA A 13 -18.93 -10.20 -5.41
CA ALA A 13 -19.61 -11.47 -5.20
C ALA A 13 -19.01 -12.61 -6.05
N GLU A 14 -18.58 -12.31 -7.28
CA GLU A 14 -17.95 -13.29 -8.19
C GLU A 14 -16.63 -13.90 -7.69
N TYR A 15 -16.00 -13.28 -6.68
CA TYR A 15 -14.73 -13.73 -6.10
C TYR A 15 -14.89 -14.36 -4.72
N GLN A 16 -16.11 -14.49 -4.18
CA GLN A 16 -16.34 -15.04 -2.84
C GLN A 16 -15.76 -16.45 -2.68
N ASP A 17 -15.96 -17.31 -3.68
CA ASP A 17 -15.43 -18.69 -3.67
C ASP A 17 -13.89 -18.73 -3.66
N GLN A 18 -13.26 -17.70 -4.20
CA GLN A 18 -11.80 -17.57 -4.27
C GLN A 18 -11.23 -16.67 -3.17
N ALA A 19 -12.06 -16.15 -2.26
CA ALA A 19 -11.66 -15.14 -1.28
C ALA A 19 -10.46 -15.59 -0.42
N HIS A 20 -10.48 -16.86 0.00
CA HIS A 20 -9.40 -17.47 0.78
C HIS A 20 -8.09 -17.61 -0.03
N LEU A 21 -8.17 -17.95 -1.31
CA LEU A 21 -7.01 -18.03 -2.21
C LEU A 21 -6.43 -16.66 -2.48
N ILE A 22 -7.29 -15.66 -2.74
CA ILE A 22 -6.87 -14.28 -2.94
C ILE A 22 -6.18 -13.76 -1.68
N ALA A 23 -6.75 -13.97 -0.49
CA ALA A 23 -6.12 -13.58 0.77
C ALA A 23 -4.74 -14.24 0.97
N ARG A 24 -4.61 -15.53 0.65
CA ARG A 24 -3.33 -16.24 0.70
C ARG A 24 -2.31 -15.65 -0.27
N TRP A 25 -2.69 -15.45 -1.54
CA TRP A 25 -1.79 -14.86 -2.53
C TRP A 25 -1.39 -13.44 -2.17
N VAL A 26 -2.29 -12.64 -1.58
CA VAL A 26 -1.94 -11.31 -1.07
C VAL A 26 -0.85 -11.42 -0.01
N ALA A 27 -0.97 -12.34 0.94
CA ALA A 27 0.03 -12.56 1.97
C ALA A 27 1.38 -13.03 1.38
N GLU A 28 1.36 -13.93 0.40
CA GLU A 28 2.56 -14.40 -0.32
C GLU A 28 3.26 -13.24 -1.03
N GLU A 29 2.51 -12.42 -1.78
CA GLU A 29 3.07 -11.27 -2.52
C GLU A 29 3.61 -10.21 -1.54
N LEU A 30 2.90 -9.91 -0.45
CA LEU A 30 3.36 -8.98 0.60
C LEU A 30 4.61 -9.48 1.35
N GLY A 31 4.74 -10.79 1.53
CA GLY A 31 5.94 -11.39 2.14
C GLY A 31 7.20 -11.15 1.31
N GLY A 32 7.06 -10.94 0.00
CA GLY A 32 8.15 -10.60 -0.92
C GLY A 32 8.43 -9.10 -1.03
N VAL A 33 7.61 -8.22 -0.46
CA VAL A 33 7.77 -6.76 -0.61
C VAL A 33 8.89 -6.25 0.29
N PRO A 34 9.93 -5.61 -0.27
CA PRO A 34 10.94 -4.92 0.52
C PRO A 34 10.34 -3.62 1.09
N VAL A 35 9.92 -3.67 2.35
CA VAL A 35 9.46 -2.48 3.07
C VAL A 35 10.66 -1.82 3.74
N ALA A 36 10.91 -0.55 3.42
CA ALA A 36 11.93 0.23 4.10
C ALA A 36 11.61 0.32 5.60
N ALA A 37 12.61 0.04 6.45
CA ALA A 37 12.44 0.10 7.89
C ALA A 37 12.12 1.54 8.34
N GLY A 38 10.93 1.76 8.89
CA GLY A 38 10.57 3.03 9.51
C GLY A 38 9.08 3.33 9.47
N GLY A 39 8.43 3.23 10.63
CA GLY A 39 7.06 3.71 10.84
C GLY A 39 6.04 2.59 11.03
N THR A 40 5.14 2.81 11.98
CA THR A 40 3.90 2.03 12.13
C THR A 40 2.78 2.84 11.49
N ARG A 41 2.01 2.24 10.59
CA ARG A 41 0.79 2.84 10.06
C ARG A 41 -0.42 2.07 10.59
N GLU A 42 -1.27 2.77 11.34
CA GLU A 42 -2.51 2.19 11.87
C GLU A 42 -3.55 1.93 10.78
N ARG A 43 -3.48 2.67 9.66
CA ARG A 43 -4.38 2.51 8.52
C ARG A 43 -3.63 2.66 7.19
N LEU A 44 -3.95 1.76 6.26
CA LEU A 44 -3.54 1.82 4.87
C LEU A 44 -4.81 2.03 4.03
N ALA A 45 -4.81 3.06 3.20
CA ALA A 45 -5.89 3.31 2.24
C ALA A 45 -5.55 2.59 0.94
N VAL A 46 -5.87 1.29 0.85
CA VAL A 46 -5.66 0.56 -0.41
C VAL A 46 -6.58 1.19 -1.48
N PRO A 47 -6.03 1.76 -2.57
CA PRO A 47 -6.84 2.29 -3.67
C PRO A 47 -7.82 1.24 -4.22
N PRO A 48 -8.94 1.68 -4.83
CA PRO A 48 -9.88 0.77 -5.47
C PRO A 48 -9.17 -0.03 -6.56
N ILE A 49 -9.29 -1.36 -6.48
CA ILE A 49 -8.69 -2.28 -7.43
C ILE A 49 -9.78 -2.66 -8.43
N ASN A 50 -9.55 -2.29 -9.69
CA ASN A 50 -10.44 -2.63 -10.78
C ASN A 50 -10.22 -4.10 -11.16
N ALA A 51 -11.10 -4.96 -10.66
CA ALA A 51 -11.24 -6.33 -11.15
C ALA A 51 -12.35 -6.33 -12.21
N VAL A 52 -11.97 -6.46 -13.48
CA VAL A 52 -12.96 -6.72 -14.55
C VAL A 52 -13.36 -8.20 -14.52
N PRO A 53 -14.59 -8.56 -14.94
CA PRO A 53 -15.01 -9.96 -14.98
C PRO A 53 -14.00 -10.84 -15.73
N GLY A 54 -13.62 -11.97 -15.14
CA GLY A 54 -12.57 -12.86 -15.68
C GLY A 54 -11.14 -12.52 -15.24
N THR A 55 -10.93 -11.44 -14.48
CA THR A 55 -9.62 -11.19 -13.85
C THR A 55 -9.30 -12.32 -12.87
N GLY A 56 -8.18 -13.00 -13.07
CA GLY A 56 -7.76 -14.09 -12.19
C GLY A 56 -7.43 -13.60 -10.78
N GLY A 57 -7.84 -14.34 -9.74
CA GLY A 57 -7.65 -13.93 -8.35
C GLY A 57 -6.19 -13.64 -7.96
N ARG A 58 -5.21 -14.29 -8.60
CA ARG A 58 -3.78 -14.00 -8.38
C ARG A 58 -3.36 -12.64 -8.90
N HIS A 59 -3.98 -12.16 -9.98
CA HIS A 59 -3.74 -10.81 -10.49
C HIS A 59 -4.30 -9.76 -9.53
N ILE A 60 -5.50 -9.99 -8.97
CA ILE A 60 -6.09 -9.15 -7.92
C ILE A 60 -5.15 -9.08 -6.72
N ALA A 61 -4.63 -10.22 -6.27
CA ALA A 61 -3.70 -10.27 -5.14
C ALA A 61 -2.44 -9.43 -5.35
N ARG A 62 -1.85 -9.47 -6.55
CA ARG A 62 -0.69 -8.64 -6.91
C ARG A 62 -1.01 -7.15 -6.86
N GLN A 63 -2.17 -6.73 -7.38
CA GLN A 63 -2.57 -5.33 -7.31
C GLN A 63 -2.76 -4.86 -5.87
N ILE A 64 -3.35 -5.70 -5.00
CA ILE A 64 -3.49 -5.39 -3.57
C ILE A 64 -2.11 -5.22 -2.91
N ALA A 65 -1.19 -6.15 -3.17
CA ALA A 65 0.14 -6.12 -2.56
C ALA A 65 0.94 -4.88 -3.00
N ALA A 66 0.91 -4.53 -4.29
CA ALA A 66 1.57 -3.33 -4.82
C ALA A 66 1.00 -2.04 -4.19
N ALA A 67 -0.33 -1.94 -4.12
CA ALA A 67 -1.01 -0.79 -3.52
C ALA A 67 -0.67 -0.60 -2.03
N VAL A 68 -0.53 -1.70 -1.29
CA VAL A 68 -0.08 -1.69 0.11
C VAL A 68 1.41 -1.29 0.21
N ALA A 69 2.26 -1.82 -0.66
CA ALA A 69 3.69 -1.48 -0.70
C ALA A 69 3.93 0.00 -0.98
N ASP A 70 3.18 0.57 -1.91
CA ASP A 70 3.24 2.00 -2.27
C ASP A 70 2.84 2.87 -1.08
N GLN A 71 1.76 2.51 -0.38
CA GLN A 71 1.33 3.21 0.83
C GLN A 71 2.42 3.19 1.91
N LEU A 72 3.04 2.03 2.15
CA LEU A 72 4.11 1.89 3.14
C LEU A 72 5.34 2.72 2.76
N SER A 73 5.65 2.82 1.47
CA SER A 73 6.79 3.60 0.96
C SER A 73 6.52 5.11 0.96
N ALA A 74 5.30 5.53 0.60
CA ALA A 74 4.91 6.94 0.52
C ALA A 74 4.90 7.64 1.90
N GLY A 75 4.72 6.91 3.00
CA GLY A 75 4.79 7.46 4.35
C GLY A 75 6.15 8.01 4.77
N ARG A 76 7.19 7.69 4.00
CA ARG A 76 8.54 8.20 4.22
C ARG A 76 8.79 9.57 3.59
N GLN A 77 7.95 10.00 2.64
CA GLN A 77 8.12 11.28 1.94
C GLN A 77 7.37 12.46 2.58
N GLY A 78 6.69 12.24 3.72
CA GLY A 78 5.93 13.26 4.44
C GLY A 78 6.71 13.97 5.54
N LEU A 79 7.81 14.67 5.21
CA LEU A 79 8.32 15.82 5.97
C LEU A 79 8.79 16.90 4.98
N PRO A 80 8.58 18.20 5.29
CA PRO A 80 8.48 19.27 4.31
C PRO A 80 9.86 19.70 3.80
N LEU A 81 10.07 19.63 2.49
CA LEU A 81 11.14 20.41 1.84
C LEU A 81 10.65 21.86 1.73
N GLY A 82 10.99 22.69 2.71
CA GLY A 82 10.75 24.12 2.60
C GLY A 82 10.82 24.95 3.88
N LEU A 83 11.67 24.60 4.86
CA LEU A 83 12.19 25.62 5.76
C LEU A 83 13.69 25.80 5.49
N GLU A 84 14.07 27.06 5.37
CA GLU A 84 15.44 27.62 5.38
C GLU A 84 16.17 27.74 4.04
N ALA A 85 15.99 28.91 3.41
CA ALA A 85 17.13 29.65 2.88
C ALA A 85 16.94 31.18 2.96
N ARG A 86 17.45 31.73 4.07
CA ARG A 86 18.31 32.93 4.14
C ARG A 86 17.70 34.32 3.99
N SER A 87 17.75 35.02 5.12
CA SER A 87 18.13 36.42 5.26
C SER A 87 19.16 36.86 4.20
N LYS A 88 18.79 37.84 3.35
CA LYS A 88 19.57 39.06 3.05
C LYS A 88 18.93 39.91 1.95
N ALA A 89 18.65 41.17 2.29
CA ALA A 89 18.62 42.41 1.50
C ALA A 89 17.65 43.33 2.26
N THR A 90 18.06 44.21 3.17
CA THR A 90 18.90 45.40 2.97
C THR A 90 18.48 46.22 1.75
N ASP A 91 18.04 47.45 2.05
CA ASP A 91 18.03 48.65 1.21
C ASP A 91 16.79 48.92 0.33
N SER A 92 15.89 49.78 0.83
CA SER A 92 15.71 51.18 0.39
C SER A 92 14.42 51.77 1.00
#